data_AF-A0A067EQB7-F1
#
_entry.id   AF-A0A067EQB7-F1
#
_cell.length_a   1.000
_cell.length_b   1.000
_cell.length_c   1.000
_cell.angle_alpha   90.00
_cell.angle_beta   90.00
_cell.angle_gamma   90.00
#
_symmetry.space_group_name_H-M   'P 1'
#
loop_
_entity.id
_entity.type
_entity.pdbx_description
1 polymer ?
#
loop_
_entity_poly.entity_id
_entity_poly.type
_entity_poly.pdbx_seq_one_letter_code
_entity_poly.pdbx_strand_id
1 'polypeptide(L)'
;YYNNAFYAKVGGISTTEMNLLEVDFLFDLGFQLNVTPAAFYTYCSYLQREMFLQSPLQLEEPLNVGRQLKQYHCCFSEDDCAHQKQLAV
;
A
#
# COMPACT_ATOMS: atom_id res chain seq x y z
N TYR A 1 -15.31 3.02 -2.60
CA TYR A 1 -14.91 3.29 -1.21
C TYR A 1 -16.03 2.90 -0.28
N TYR A 2 -15.71 2.32 0.89
CA TYR A 2 -16.69 2.01 1.93
C TYR A 2 -16.61 3.07 3.03
N ASN A 3 -17.65 3.15 3.88
CA ASN A 3 -17.65 4.08 5.01
C ASN A 3 -17.02 3.46 6.26
N ASN A 4 -16.80 4.28 7.29
CA ASN A 4 -16.18 3.83 8.54
C ASN A 4 -17.02 2.80 9.30
N ALA A 5 -18.34 2.82 9.16
CA ALA A 5 -19.18 1.79 9.77
C ALA A 5 -18.90 0.40 9.16
N PHE A 6 -18.64 0.33 7.86
CA PHE A 6 -18.23 -0.90 7.19
C PHE A 6 -16.83 -1.35 7.66
N TYR A 7 -15.84 -0.44 7.66
CA TYR A 7 -14.48 -0.79 8.08
C TYR A 7 -14.41 -1.18 9.55
N ALA A 8 -15.18 -0.51 10.42
CA ALA A 8 -15.32 -0.87 11.84
C ALA A 8 -15.87 -2.30 12.00
N LYS A 9 -16.92 -2.65 11.24
CA LYS A 9 -17.48 -4.01 11.25
C LYS A 9 -16.46 -5.06 10.81
N VAL A 10 -15.69 -4.81 9.75
CA VAL A 10 -14.65 -5.74 9.28
C VAL A 10 -13.50 -5.84 10.27
N GLY A 11 -13.10 -4.72 10.87
CA GLY A 11 -12.02 -4.63 11.85
C GLY A 11 -12.38 -5.11 13.26
N GLY A 12 -13.65 -5.41 13.53
CA GLY A 12 -14.10 -5.89 14.84
C GLY A 12 -14.14 -4.81 15.93
N ILE A 13 -14.24 -3.53 15.55
CA ILE A 13 -14.28 -2.39 16.47
C ILE A 13 -15.57 -1.57 16.29
N SER A 14 -15.83 -0.63 17.20
CA SER A 14 -16.98 0.26 17.07
C SER A 14 -16.77 1.31 15.98
N THR A 15 -17.86 1.82 15.39
CA THR A 15 -17.77 2.94 14.43
C THR A 15 -17.17 4.20 15.08
N THR A 16 -17.47 4.45 16.36
CA THR A 16 -16.90 5.58 17.10
C THR A 16 -15.39 5.47 17.22
N GLU A 17 -14.89 4.28 17.54
CA GLU A 17 -13.46 4.00 17.60
C GLU A 17 -12.79 4.15 16.23
N MET A 18 -13.39 3.59 15.16
CA MET A 18 -12.87 3.78 13.80
C MET A 18 -12.79 5.26 13.40
N ASN A 19 -13.80 6.06 13.76
CA ASN A 19 -13.81 7.49 13.48
C ASN A 19 -12.69 8.23 14.24
N LEU A 20 -12.44 7.88 15.51
CA LEU A 20 -11.35 8.47 16.30
C LEU A 20 -9.99 8.10 15.70
N LEU A 21 -9.79 6.81 15.38
CA LEU A 21 -8.56 6.33 14.76
C LEU A 21 -8.29 6.99 13.41
N GLU A 22 -9.33 7.22 12.60
CA GLU A 22 -9.18 7.94 11.33
C GLU A 22 -8.70 9.37 11.57
N VAL A 23 -9.33 10.11 12.48
CA VAL A 23 -8.97 11.50 12.77
C VAL A 23 -7.54 11.57 13.31
N ASP A 24 -7.19 10.74 14.30
CA ASP A 24 -5.85 10.69 14.88
C ASP A 24 -4.78 10.40 13.81
N PHE A 25 -5.01 9.39 12.96
CA PHE A 25 -4.10 9.03 11.87
C PHE A 25 -3.91 10.17 10.85
N LEU A 26 -4.98 10.87 10.47
CA LEU A 26 -4.89 11.97 9.52
C LEU A 26 -4.10 13.16 10.09
N PHE A 27 -4.25 13.44 11.38
CA PHE A 27 -3.47 14.47 12.07
C PHE A 27 -2.00 14.08 12.22
N ASP A 28 -1.70 12.82 12.54
CA ASP A 28 -0.33 12.31 12.64
C ASP A 28 0.43 12.41 11.31
N LEU A 29 -0.27 12.22 10.19
CA LEU A 29 0.28 12.41 8.84
C LEU A 29 0.35 13.88 8.40
N GLY A 30 -0.22 14.81 9.17
CA GLY A 30 -0.40 16.20 8.73
C GLY A 30 -1.18 16.31 7.42
N PHE A 31 -2.14 15.40 7.19
CA PHE A 31 -2.95 15.29 5.97
C PHE A 31 -2.16 15.09 4.66
N GLN A 32 -0.88 14.67 4.73
CA GLN A 32 -0.07 14.35 3.56
C GLN A 32 -0.36 12.93 3.06
N LEU A 33 -1.45 12.78 2.30
CA LEU A 33 -1.96 11.47 1.83
C LEU A 33 -1.49 11.08 0.43
N ASN A 34 -0.87 12.01 -0.30
CA ASN A 34 -0.37 11.73 -1.65
C ASN A 34 0.98 11.00 -1.57
N VAL A 35 1.07 9.85 -2.23
CA VAL A 35 2.33 9.13 -2.42
C VAL A 35 2.68 9.19 -3.91
N THR A 36 3.85 9.75 -4.24
CA THR A 36 4.34 9.75 -5.62
C THR A 36 4.81 8.34 -6.01
N PRO A 37 4.77 7.97 -7.31
CA PRO A 37 5.32 6.69 -7.76
C PRO A 37 6.78 6.51 -7.34
N ALA A 38 7.59 7.57 -7.41
CA ALA A 38 8.99 7.53 -6.97
C ALA A 38 9.12 7.20 -5.47
N ALA A 39 8.31 7.81 -4.61
CA ALA A 39 8.30 7.51 -3.18
C ALA A 39 7.86 6.06 -2.91
N PHE A 40 6.79 5.60 -3.58
CA PHE A 40 6.31 4.22 -3.47
C PHE A 40 7.41 3.19 -3.81
N TYR A 41 8.04 3.31 -4.99
CA TYR A 41 9.10 2.39 -5.40
C TYR A 41 10.32 2.42 -4.48
N THR A 42 10.66 3.61 -3.98
CA THR A 42 11.74 3.78 -3.00
C THR A 42 11.47 2.97 -1.74
N TYR A 43 10.27 3.12 -1.13
CA TYR A 43 9.91 2.37 0.08
C TYR A 43 9.78 0.86 -0.16
N CYS A 44 9.25 0.42 -1.32
CA CYS A 44 9.22 -0.99 -1.68
C CYS A 44 10.65 -1.59 -1.73
N SER A 45 11.60 -0.88 -2.33
CA SER A 45 12.99 -1.34 -2.42
C SER A 45 13.66 -1.46 -1.03
N TYR A 46 13.38 -0.51 -0.13
CA TYR A 46 13.85 -0.57 1.24
C TYR A 46 13.26 -1.76 1.98
N LEU A 47 11.94 -1.95 1.92
CA LEU A 47 11.27 -3.06 2.59
C LEU A 47 11.81 -4.41 2.10
N GLN A 48 11.97 -4.57 0.78
CA GLN A 48 12.51 -5.80 0.18
C GLN A 48 13.93 -6.07 0.71
N ARG A 49 14.80 -5.06 0.75
CA ARG A 49 16.16 -5.20 1.28
C ARG A 49 16.16 -5.69 2.73
N GLU A 50 15.36 -5.07 3.60
CA GLU A 50 15.31 -5.45 5.01
C GLU A 50 14.77 -6.88 5.21
N MET A 51 13.76 -7.29 4.43
CA MET A 51 13.24 -8.67 4.46
C MET A 51 14.31 -9.70 4.07
N PHE A 52 15.16 -9.39 3.09
CA PHE A 52 16.27 -10.27 2.69
C PHE A 52 17.34 -10.37 3.80
N LEU A 53 17.65 -9.26 4.47
CA LEU A 53 18.65 -9.22 5.54
C LEU A 53 18.19 -9.92 6.83
N GLN A 54 16.88 -9.99 7.08
CA GLN A 54 16.30 -10.63 8.28
C GLN A 54 15.95 -12.11 8.11
N SER A 55 16.14 -12.67 6.91
CA SER A 55 15.99 -14.12 6.72
C SER A 55 17.23 -14.86 7.27
N PRO A 56 17.07 -15.91 8.10
CA PRO A 56 18.21 -16.75 8.45
C PRO A 56 18.71 -17.40 7.16
N LEU A 57 19.93 -17.07 6.76
CA LEU A 57 20.60 -17.61 5.58
C LEU A 57 20.55 -19.15 5.59
N GLN A 58 19.73 -19.74 4.71
CA GLN A 58 20.07 -20.99 4.06
C GLN A 58 20.44 -20.65 2.62
N LEU A 59 21.67 -20.13 2.48
CA LEU A 59 22.29 -19.84 1.19
C LEU A 59 22.72 -21.17 0.57
N GLU A 60 22.05 -21.59 -0.50
CA GLU A 60 22.66 -22.43 -1.54
C GLU A 60 22.30 -21.85 -2.92
N GLU A 61 23.27 -21.10 -3.45
CA GLU A 61 23.64 -20.93 -4.87
C GLU A 61 22.79 -20.13 -5.90
N PRO A 62 23.47 -19.60 -6.96
CA PRO A 62 23.14 -18.34 -7.60
C PRO A 62 22.22 -18.54 -8.80
N LEU A 63 20.91 -18.45 -8.59
CA LEU A 63 19.96 -18.45 -9.70
C LEU A 63 19.15 -17.16 -9.76
N ASN A 64 19.59 -16.31 -10.68
CA ASN A 64 18.71 -15.48 -11.50
C ASN A 64 18.02 -14.29 -10.79
N VAL A 65 18.82 -13.47 -10.12
CA VAL A 65 18.42 -12.17 -9.58
C VAL A 65 17.82 -11.24 -10.68
N GLY A 66 18.24 -11.40 -11.93
CA GLY A 66 17.77 -10.57 -13.06
C GLY A 66 16.35 -10.87 -13.58
N ARG A 67 15.81 -12.08 -13.38
CA ARG A 67 14.43 -12.40 -13.84
C ARG A 67 13.35 -12.17 -12.79
N GLN A 68 13.68 -12.33 -11.51
CA GLN A 68 12.71 -12.14 -10.41
C GLN A 68 12.42 -10.65 -10.14
N LEU A 69 13.35 -9.76 -10.47
CA LEU A 69 13.15 -8.30 -10.41
C LEU A 69 12.05 -7.81 -11.37
N LYS A 70 11.73 -8.57 -12.43
CA LYS A 70 10.62 -8.23 -13.35
C LYS A 70 9.26 -8.75 -12.87
N GLN A 71 9.21 -9.66 -11.92
CA GLN A 71 7.94 -10.24 -11.44
C GLN A 71 7.32 -9.43 -10.30
N TYR A 72 8.14 -8.68 -9.55
CA TYR A 72 7.69 -7.65 -8.61
C TYR A 72 7.66 -6.25 -9.22
N HIS A 73 7.76 -6.14 -10.55
CA HIS A 73 7.20 -5.00 -11.27
C HIS A 73 5.69 -5.06 -11.04
N CYS A 74 5.23 -4.54 -9.90
CA CYS A 74 3.82 -4.33 -9.60
C CYS A 74 3.16 -3.82 -10.86
N CYS A 75 2.29 -4.65 -11.44
CA CYS A 75 1.47 -4.31 -12.58
C CYS A 75 0.54 -3.15 -12.21
N PHE A 76 1.04 -1.92 -12.27
CA PHE A 76 0.23 -0.79 -12.70
C PHE A 76 0.59 -0.61 -14.17
N SER A 77 0.01 -1.45 -15.03
CA SER A 77 -0.26 -0.99 -16.39
C SER A 77 -1.25 0.17 -16.23
N GLU A 78 -0.89 1.35 -16.71
CA GLU A 78 -1.65 2.60 -16.60
C GLU A 78 -2.97 2.61 -17.39
N ASP A 79 -3.64 1.46 -17.56
CA ASP A 79 -4.74 1.30 -18.54
C ASP A 79 -6.16 1.28 -17.97
N ASP A 80 -6.42 1.63 -16.70
CA ASP A 80 -7.80 1.59 -16.16
C ASP A 80 -8.25 2.82 -15.35
N CYS A 81 -7.77 4.02 -15.70
CA CYS A 81 -8.44 5.28 -15.30
C CYS A 81 -9.34 5.82 -16.42
N ALA A 82 -10.22 4.96 -16.95
CA ALA A 82 -11.34 5.40 -17.76
C ALA A 82 -12.42 6.01 -16.86
N HIS A 83 -12.30 7.32 -16.62
CA HIS A 83 -13.38 8.29 -16.66
C HIS A 83 -14.80 7.77 -16.33
N GLN A 84 -15.28 8.04 -15.12
CA GLN A 84 -16.72 8.24 -14.92
C GLN A 84 -16.97 9.67 -14.42
N LYS A 85 -17.16 10.56 -15.40
CA LYS A 85 -17.85 11.85 -15.21
C LYS A 85 -19.37 11.59 -15.21
N GLN A 86 -20.06 12.41 -14.41
CA GLN A 86 -21.50 12.77 -14.49
C GLN A 86 -22.47 11.74 -13.85
N LEU A 87 -23.49 12.12 -13.07
CA LEU A 87 -24.43 13.26 -13.16
C LEU A 87 -24.91 13.75 -11.78
N ALA A 88 -25.30 15.02 -11.75
CA ALA A 88 -26.10 15.67 -10.71
C ALA A 88 -27.55 15.17 -10.71
N VAL A 89 -28.17 15.15 -9.52
CA VAL A 89 -29.52 15.68 -9.22
C VAL A 89 -29.46 16.28 -7.81
#